data_AF-A0A972DGP5-F1
#
_entry.id   AF-A0A972DGP5-F1
#
_cell.length_a   1.000
_cell.length_b   1.000
_cell.length_c   1.000
_cell.angle_alpha   90.00
_cell.angle_beta   90.00
_cell.angle_gamma   90.00
#
_symmetry.space_group_name_H-M   'P 1'
#
loop_
_entity.id
_entity.type
_entity.pdbx_description
1 polymer ?
#
loop_
_entity_poly.entity_id
_entity_poly.type
_entity_poly.pdbx_seq_one_letter_code
_entity_poly.pdbx_strand_id
1 'polypeptide(L)'
;MIHFPPHRLFIETLKAEPDSAQIRISGSVQNGTEDTVVFVEIFNKEGKKIRESSQELDRETGSFSLTVDLKNPCLWSPESPYLYKAQTSILSNGVFIDRCTNNFGIRRISFDSKNGLKLNGKPIKLY
;
A
#
# COMPACT_ATOMS: atom_id res chain seq x y z
N MET A 1 2.10 15.09 -19.96
CA MET A 1 2.59 13.71 -19.74
C MET A 1 1.76 13.09 -18.62
N ILE A 2 1.25 11.87 -18.82
CA ILE A 2 0.54 11.13 -17.75
C ILE A 2 1.57 10.64 -16.74
N HIS A 3 1.40 10.96 -15.46
CA HIS A 3 2.37 10.59 -14.43
C HIS A 3 1.78 10.63 -13.02
N PHE A 4 2.46 9.98 -12.08
CA PHE A 4 2.21 10.18 -10.66
C PHE A 4 2.83 11.52 -10.21
N PRO A 5 2.06 12.44 -9.62
CA PRO A 5 2.64 13.64 -9.04
C PRO A 5 3.51 13.28 -7.82
N PRO A 6 4.55 14.07 -7.51
CA PRO A 6 5.42 13.81 -6.36
C PRO A 6 4.64 13.67 -5.05
N HIS A 7 5.05 12.70 -4.22
CA HIS A 7 4.58 12.51 -2.83
C HIS A 7 3.06 12.31 -2.64
N ARG A 8 2.32 11.88 -3.67
CA ARG A 8 0.86 11.60 -3.58
C ARG A 8 0.50 10.12 -3.67
N LEU A 9 1.36 9.24 -3.18
CA LEU A 9 1.03 7.82 -3.01
C LEU A 9 1.05 7.50 -1.52
N PHE A 10 -0.09 7.06 -1.02
CA PHE A 10 -0.28 6.67 0.37
C PHE A 10 -0.53 5.17 0.44
N ILE A 11 0.19 4.51 1.33
CA ILE A 11 -0.02 3.10 1.66
C ILE A 11 -0.42 3.02 3.12
N GLU A 12 -1.66 2.64 3.35
CA GLU A 12 -2.28 2.56 4.67
C GLU A 12 -2.58 1.10 5.01
N THR A 13 -2.40 0.73 6.27
CA THR A 13 -2.82 -0.58 6.78
C THR A 13 -4.17 -0.42 7.48
N LEU A 14 -5.24 -0.91 6.85
CA LEU A 14 -6.60 -0.84 7.39
C LEU A 14 -6.86 -1.93 8.44
N LYS A 15 -6.26 -3.11 8.23
CA LYS A 15 -6.31 -4.25 9.16
C LYS A 15 -4.94 -4.93 9.19
N ALA A 16 -4.49 -5.34 10.37
CA ALA A 16 -3.27 -6.12 10.55
C ALA A 16 -3.43 -7.11 11.71
N GLU A 17 -3.75 -8.35 11.35
CA GLU A 17 -3.85 -9.50 12.24
C GLU A 17 -2.90 -10.61 11.73
N PRO A 18 -2.55 -11.62 12.56
CA PRO A 18 -1.59 -12.66 12.19
C PRO A 18 -1.98 -13.47 10.94
N ASP A 19 -3.27 -13.63 10.69
CA ASP A 19 -3.83 -14.43 9.59
C ASP A 19 -4.26 -13.58 8.38
N SER A 20 -4.45 -12.28 8.58
CA SER A 20 -5.06 -11.39 7.59
C SER A 20 -4.63 -9.94 7.77
N ALA A 21 -4.26 -9.32 6.66
CA ALA A 21 -4.10 -7.87 6.58
C ALA A 21 -4.87 -7.31 5.39
N GLN A 22 -5.33 -6.09 5.55
CA GLN A 22 -5.92 -5.30 4.48
C GLN A 22 -5.15 -4.00 4.38
N ILE A 23 -4.66 -3.70 3.18
CA ILE A 23 -3.96 -2.44 2.90
C ILE A 23 -4.74 -1.63 1.87
N ARG A 24 -4.64 -0.32 1.96
CA ARG A 24 -5.14 0.62 0.96
C ARG A 24 -3.97 1.34 0.33
N ILE A 25 -3.95 1.37 -1.00
CA ILE A 25 -3.02 2.18 -1.78
C ILE A 25 -3.85 3.22 -2.51
N SER A 26 -3.62 4.48 -2.20
CA SER A 26 -4.36 5.60 -2.77
C SER A 26 -3.42 6.67 -3.29
N GLY A 27 -3.93 7.45 -4.24
CA GLY A 27 -3.20 8.55 -4.82
C GLY A 27 -3.94 9.22 -5.95
N SER A 28 -3.19 9.96 -6.77
CA SER A 28 -3.71 10.64 -7.95
C SER A 28 -2.80 10.46 -9.15
N VAL A 29 -3.36 10.58 -10.35
CA VAL A 29 -2.63 10.58 -11.61
C VAL A 29 -2.87 11.93 -12.29
N GLN A 30 -1.80 12.61 -12.69
CA GLN A 30 -1.93 13.84 -13.48
C GLN A 30 -2.10 13.52 -14.96
N ASN A 31 -3.00 14.25 -15.62
CA ASN A 31 -3.30 14.12 -17.05
C ASN A 31 -3.81 12.72 -17.47
N GLY A 32 -4.43 11.96 -16.56
CA GLY A 32 -5.04 10.67 -16.90
C GLY A 32 -6.17 10.80 -17.92
N THR A 33 -6.33 9.79 -18.76
CA THR A 33 -7.33 9.67 -19.82
C THR A 33 -8.34 8.55 -19.52
N GLU A 34 -9.32 8.33 -20.41
CA GLU A 34 -10.39 7.32 -20.24
C GLU A 34 -9.87 5.89 -20.05
N ASP A 35 -8.79 5.57 -20.75
CA ASP A 35 -8.15 4.27 -20.79
C ASP A 35 -7.07 4.12 -19.69
N THR A 36 -6.97 5.09 -18.78
CA THR A 36 -5.96 5.06 -17.71
C THR A 36 -6.37 4.10 -16.59
N VAL A 37 -5.57 3.07 -16.42
CA VAL A 37 -5.68 2.07 -15.35
C VAL A 37 -4.49 2.19 -14.41
N VAL A 38 -4.76 2.20 -13.11
CA VAL A 38 -3.72 2.07 -12.09
C VAL A 38 -3.56 0.60 -11.75
N PHE A 39 -2.34 0.08 -11.95
CA PHE A 39 -1.97 -1.31 -11.70
C PHE A 39 -1.03 -1.38 -10.49
N VAL A 40 -1.34 -2.22 -9.53
CA VAL A 40 -0.57 -2.39 -8.29
C VAL A 40 -0.08 -3.83 -8.22
N GLU A 41 1.21 -4.00 -7.96
CA GLU A 41 1.82 -5.29 -7.62
C GLU A 41 2.46 -5.20 -6.23
N ILE A 42 2.25 -6.24 -5.41
CA ILE A 42 2.87 -6.35 -4.09
C ILE A 42 3.85 -7.50 -4.09
N PHE A 43 5.06 -7.24 -3.61
CA PHE A 43 6.14 -8.18 -3.48
C PHE A 43 6.53 -8.37 -2.01
N ASN A 44 6.90 -9.60 -1.66
CA ASN A 44 7.46 -9.94 -0.36
C ASN A 44 8.96 -9.58 -0.27
N LYS A 45 9.60 -9.81 0.89
CA LYS A 45 11.03 -9.48 1.08
C LYS A 45 11.97 -10.23 0.15
N GLU A 46 11.57 -11.40 -0.35
CA GLU A 46 12.32 -12.21 -1.31
C GLU A 46 12.15 -11.72 -2.76
N GLY A 47 11.35 -10.67 -3.00
CA GLY A 47 11.06 -10.15 -4.34
C GLY A 47 10.04 -10.97 -5.11
N LYS A 48 9.35 -11.93 -4.48
CA LYS A 48 8.27 -12.69 -5.09
C LYS A 48 6.98 -11.87 -5.07
N LYS A 49 6.31 -11.76 -6.23
CA LYS A 49 4.96 -11.19 -6.32
C LYS A 49 3.97 -12.05 -5.54
N ILE A 50 3.28 -11.45 -4.58
CA ILE A 50 2.28 -12.13 -3.75
C ILE A 50 0.86 -11.66 -4.04
N ARG A 51 0.68 -10.46 -4.61
CA ARG A 51 -0.62 -9.93 -5.03
C ARG A 51 -0.45 -8.99 -6.21
N GLU A 52 -1.54 -8.84 -6.95
CA GLU A 52 -1.75 -7.79 -7.93
C GLU A 52 -3.21 -7.31 -7.86
N SER A 53 -3.45 -6.06 -8.23
CA SER A 53 -4.79 -5.47 -8.32
C SER A 53 -4.77 -4.29 -9.27
N SER A 54 -5.93 -3.95 -9.83
CA SER A 54 -6.05 -2.84 -10.76
C SER A 54 -7.38 -2.12 -10.61
N GLN A 55 -7.38 -0.83 -10.88
CA GLN A 55 -8.59 0.01 -10.88
C GLN A 55 -8.46 1.05 -12.00
N GLU A 56 -9.57 1.31 -12.68
CA GLU A 56 -9.71 2.46 -13.57
C GLU A 56 -9.63 3.76 -12.76
N LEU A 57 -8.94 4.76 -13.29
CA LEU A 57 -8.81 6.06 -12.63
C LEU A 57 -10.18 6.74 -12.51
N ASP A 58 -10.50 7.29 -11.32
CA ASP A 58 -11.63 8.21 -11.21
C ASP A 58 -11.30 9.49 -11.99
N ARG A 59 -12.07 9.77 -13.03
CA ARG A 59 -11.83 10.87 -13.97
C ARG A 59 -12.23 12.23 -13.43
N GLU A 60 -13.21 12.29 -12.54
CA GLU A 60 -13.67 13.55 -11.99
C GLU A 60 -12.62 14.13 -11.05
N THR A 61 -11.99 13.25 -10.27
CA THR A 61 -11.01 13.63 -9.25
C THR A 61 -9.56 13.41 -9.67
N GLY A 62 -9.31 12.61 -10.72
CA GLY A 62 -7.98 12.13 -11.09
C GLY A 62 -7.35 11.24 -10.02
N SER A 63 -8.17 10.58 -9.19
CA SER A 63 -7.72 9.83 -8.02
C SER A 63 -8.01 8.34 -8.11
N PHE A 64 -7.34 7.56 -7.27
CA PHE A 64 -7.60 6.13 -7.12
C PHE A 64 -7.44 5.70 -5.66
N SER A 65 -8.11 4.61 -5.30
CA SER A 65 -8.07 4.04 -3.95
C SER A 65 -8.33 2.53 -4.03
N LEU A 66 -7.24 1.79 -4.09
CA LEU A 66 -7.23 0.33 -4.22
C LEU A 66 -7.06 -0.32 -2.86
N THR A 67 -7.92 -1.29 -2.55
CA THR A 67 -7.79 -2.11 -1.34
C THR A 67 -7.31 -3.50 -1.73
N VAL A 68 -6.32 -4.03 -0.99
CA VAL A 68 -5.72 -5.34 -1.25
C VAL A 68 -5.67 -6.17 0.04
N ASP A 69 -6.20 -7.39 -0.04
CA ASP A 69 -6.19 -8.35 1.06
C ASP A 69 -5.00 -9.32 0.96
N LEU A 70 -4.29 -9.45 2.08
CA LEU A 70 -3.13 -10.32 2.26
C LEU A 70 -3.44 -11.39 3.32
N LYS A 71 -3.16 -12.65 2.97
CA LYS A 71 -3.28 -13.79 3.89
C LYS A 71 -1.94 -14.03 4.57
N ASN A 72 -1.98 -14.34 5.86
CA ASN A 72 -0.81 -14.64 6.70
C ASN A 72 0.33 -13.61 6.53
N PRO A 73 0.08 -12.31 6.78
CA PRO A 73 1.08 -11.27 6.60
C PRO A 73 2.23 -11.42 7.62
N CYS A 74 3.45 -11.13 7.18
CA CYS A 74 4.56 -10.88 8.08
C CYS A 74 4.42 -9.45 8.64
N LEU A 75 4.01 -9.34 9.90
CA LEU A 75 3.84 -8.05 10.55
C LEU A 75 5.20 -7.41 10.84
N TRP A 76 5.30 -6.11 10.61
CA TRP A 76 6.46 -5.30 10.94
C TRP A 76 6.51 -5.06 12.46
N SER A 77 7.70 -5.22 13.06
CA SER A 77 8.05 -4.74 14.39
C SER A 77 9.52 -4.32 14.45
N PRO A 78 9.99 -3.62 15.51
CA PRO A 78 11.42 -3.33 15.69
C PRO A 78 12.31 -4.59 15.68
N GLU A 79 11.83 -5.70 16.25
CA GLU A 79 12.54 -6.98 16.32
C GLU A 79 12.49 -7.75 14.99
N SER A 80 11.44 -7.51 14.19
CA SER A 80 11.22 -8.12 12.88
C SER A 80 10.79 -7.04 11.88
N PRO A 81 11.74 -6.24 11.34
CA PRO A 81 11.44 -5.09 10.48
C PRO A 81 11.10 -5.52 9.05
N TYR A 82 10.11 -6.41 8.90
CA TYR A 82 9.70 -6.97 7.62
C TYR A 82 9.08 -5.88 6.73
N LEU A 83 9.62 -5.69 5.52
CA LEU A 83 9.12 -4.76 4.53
C LEU A 83 8.63 -5.49 3.28
N TYR A 84 7.46 -5.07 2.83
CA TYR A 84 6.92 -5.37 1.51
C TYR A 84 7.30 -4.26 0.53
N LYS A 85 7.13 -4.53 -0.76
CA LYS A 85 7.27 -3.55 -1.82
C LYS A 85 5.97 -3.46 -2.62
N ALA A 86 5.43 -2.27 -2.79
CA ALA A 86 4.35 -1.97 -3.71
C ALA A 86 4.94 -1.32 -4.96
N GLN A 87 4.66 -1.89 -6.12
CA GLN A 87 4.93 -1.28 -7.42
C GLN A 87 3.60 -0.82 -8.00
N THR A 88 3.40 0.50 -8.07
CA THR A 88 2.20 1.12 -8.65
C THR A 88 2.58 1.66 -10.01
N SER A 89 1.88 1.25 -11.06
CA SER A 89 2.14 1.65 -12.44
C SER A 89 0.89 2.26 -13.07
N ILE A 90 1.09 3.24 -13.95
CA ILE A 90 0.05 3.77 -14.84
C ILE A 90 0.10 2.98 -16.14
N LEU A 91 -1.03 2.40 -16.52
CA LEU A 91 -1.24 1.76 -17.81
C LEU A 91 -2.24 2.62 -18.60
N SER A 92 -1.90 2.98 -19.84
CA SER A 92 -2.80 3.69 -20.76
C SER A 92 -2.57 3.13 -22.16
N ASN A 93 -3.65 2.84 -22.88
CA ASN A 93 -3.67 2.25 -24.21
C ASN A 93 -2.80 0.97 -24.32
N GLY A 94 -2.78 0.17 -23.25
CA GLY A 94 -2.00 -1.06 -23.16
C GLY A 94 -0.49 -0.85 -22.95
N VAL A 95 -0.03 0.39 -22.73
CA VAL A 95 1.37 0.73 -22.51
C VAL A 95 1.59 1.23 -21.08
N PHE A 96 2.64 0.73 -20.43
CA PHE A 96 3.07 1.25 -19.13
C PHE A 96 3.74 2.61 -19.30
N ILE A 97 3.16 3.64 -18.69
CA ILE A 97 3.58 5.03 -18.89
C ILE A 97 4.53 5.50 -17.78
N ASP A 98 4.17 5.22 -16.52
CA ASP A 98 4.93 5.66 -15.36
C ASP A 98 4.79 4.63 -14.22
N ARG A 99 5.75 4.63 -13.29
CA ARG A 99 5.83 3.67 -12.20
C ARG A 99 6.45 4.31 -10.97
N CYS A 100 5.83 4.05 -9.83
CA CYS A 100 6.39 4.32 -8.52
C CYS A 100 6.59 3.02 -7.73
N THR A 101 7.63 3.00 -6.89
CA THR A 101 7.93 1.87 -6.02
C THR A 101 8.07 2.37 -4.59
N ASN A 102 7.31 1.77 -3.67
CA ASN A 102 7.31 2.15 -2.27
C ASN A 102 7.50 0.91 -1.39
N ASN A 103 8.43 0.99 -0.43
CA ASN A 103 8.55 0.00 0.62
C ASN A 103 7.56 0.32 1.74
N PHE A 104 6.92 -0.70 2.32
CA PHE A 104 5.98 -0.51 3.43
C PHE A 104 6.01 -1.67 4.41
N GLY A 105 5.75 -1.38 5.68
CA GLY A 105 5.55 -2.37 6.74
C GLY A 105 4.08 -2.46 7.13
N ILE A 106 3.57 -3.68 7.31
CA ILE A 106 2.21 -3.92 7.80
C ILE A 106 2.26 -3.98 9.32
N ARG A 107 1.66 -3.01 10.00
CA ARG A 107 1.57 -2.98 11.47
C ARG A 107 0.33 -2.28 11.94
N ARG A 108 -0.13 -2.64 13.15
CA ARG A 108 -1.18 -1.91 13.87
C ARG A 108 -0.58 -1.19 15.06
N ILE A 109 -0.73 0.13 15.09
CA ILE A 109 -0.39 0.95 16.26
C ILE A 109 -1.70 1.33 16.93
N SER A 110 -1.81 1.10 18.23
CA SER A 110 -2.94 1.61 19.02
C SER A 110 -2.47 2.19 20.34
N PHE A 111 -3.22 3.14 20.87
CA PHE A 111 -2.94 3.79 22.14
C PHE A 111 -4.21 3.85 22.97
N ASP A 112 -4.13 3.48 24.24
CA ASP A 112 -5.23 3.65 25.18
C ASP A 112 -4.73 4.04 26.57
N SER A 113 -5.59 4.69 27.35
CA SER A 113 -5.23 5.23 28.67
C SER A 113 -4.86 4.16 29.71
N LYS A 114 -5.28 2.91 29.51
CA LYS A 114 -5.02 1.81 30.45
C LYS A 114 -3.71 1.08 30.16
N ASN A 115 -3.39 0.87 28.88
CA ASN A 115 -2.28 0.01 28.46
C ASN A 115 -1.18 0.77 27.71
N GLY A 116 -1.33 2.07 27.48
CA GLY A 116 -0.37 2.89 26.75
C GLY A 116 -0.29 2.54 25.26
N LEU A 117 0.91 2.68 24.69
CA LEU A 117 1.19 2.39 23.29
C LEU A 117 1.32 0.88 23.06
N LYS A 118 0.60 0.37 22.07
CA LYS A 118 0.64 -1.02 21.60
C LYS A 118 1.05 -1.08 20.14
N LEU A 119 1.93 -2.03 19.83
CA LEU A 119 2.30 -2.42 18.48
C LEU A 119 1.83 -3.86 18.23
N ASN A 120 1.07 -4.08 17.17
CA ASN A 120 0.48 -5.37 16.81
C ASN A 120 -0.26 -6.02 18.00
N GLY A 121 -0.94 -5.19 18.80
CA GLY A 121 -1.68 -5.61 19.99
C GLY A 121 -0.83 -5.80 21.27
N LYS A 122 0.50 -5.74 21.19
CA LYS A 122 1.41 -5.92 22.33
C LYS A 122 1.90 -4.56 22.87
N PRO A 123 1.91 -4.33 24.20
CA PRO A 123 2.46 -3.10 24.78
C PRO A 123 3.93 -2.91 24.41
N ILE A 124 4.32 -1.68 24.07
CA ILE A 124 5.71 -1.31 23.82
C ILE A 124 6.11 -0.10 24.68
N LYS A 125 7.37 -0.07 25.11
CA LYS A 125 7.98 1.11 25.74
C LYS A 125 8.76 1.89 24.68
N LEU A 126 8.65 3.22 24.72
CA LEU A 126 9.53 4.10 23.98
C LEU A 126 10.77 4.33 24.85
N TYR A 127 11.93 3.99 24.32
CA TYR A 127 13.23 4.17 24.96
C TYR A 127 13.96 5.35 24.33
#